data_AF-A0A0A9YED1-F1
#
_entry.id   AF-A0A0A9YED1-F1
#
_cell.length_a   1.000
_cell.length_b   1.000
_cell.length_c   1.000
_cell.angle_alpha   90.00
_cell.angle_beta   90.00
_cell.angle_gamma   90.00
#
_symmetry.space_group_name_H-M   'P 1'
#
loop_
_entity.id
_entity.type
_entity.pdbx_description
1 polymer ?
#
loop_
_entity_poly.entity_id
_entity_poly.type
_entity_poly.pdbx_seq_one_letter_code
_entity_poly.pdbx_strand_id
1 'polypeptide(L)'
;MLDDSLIMFLSDNGGPSIDSHVFGRDYGYNNGASNYPFRGTKMTSWEGGVRVPAVLWKSGLNQTKRTYDNLFHMTDWLPTLNAAAGGDHLAGLDGVNQWSAITGNLTDPDPPRSEFLVEIDDDEKSWAYMKGNHKFIKSYQLTSGRMIFDEYFSAPPQVNSAGYDIQGVLDSSVAKALGTILDRNQSLSLRDSLMLLQSCGKEQQTAAALHDCSYTGCLFDVVTDPTECFDISSTLPDIVTELEGKLNSYKAVLVPKRKPALGQCEEFEKLFCPIVGEANKTWTGSSSYGLGTNTLVYCCDPPIINQVYMNRLHKATITAPIL
;
A
#
# COMPACT_ATOMS: atom_id res chain seq x y z
N MET A 1 -17.07 -2.41 25.26
CA MET A 1 -16.56 -2.87 23.95
C MET A 1 -15.52 -1.91 23.41
N LEU A 2 -15.84 -0.62 23.25
CA LEU A 2 -14.89 0.36 22.72
C LEU A 2 -13.58 0.47 23.54
N ASP A 3 -13.68 0.38 24.88
CA ASP A 3 -12.51 0.45 25.78
C ASP A 3 -11.45 -0.63 25.53
N ASP A 4 -11.84 -1.72 24.88
CA ASP A 4 -10.94 -2.80 24.47
C ASP A 4 -11.05 -3.13 22.98
N SER A 5 -11.30 -2.10 22.18
CA SER A 5 -11.27 -2.18 20.72
C SER A 5 -10.05 -1.45 20.17
N LEU A 6 -9.52 -1.99 19.09
CA LEU A 6 -8.56 -1.33 18.23
C LEU A 6 -9.29 -1.00 16.92
N ILE A 7 -9.37 0.28 16.57
CA ILE A 7 -10.02 0.76 15.34
C ILE A 7 -8.92 1.24 14.41
N MET A 8 -8.90 0.71 13.20
CA MET A 8 -7.93 1.05 12.17
C MET A 8 -8.64 1.52 10.92
N PHE A 9 -8.15 2.61 10.33
CA PHE A 9 -8.54 3.09 9.02
C PHE A 9 -7.29 3.12 8.15
N LEU A 10 -7.36 2.55 6.95
CA LEU A 10 -6.25 2.57 5.99
C LEU A 10 -6.79 2.48 4.55
N SER A 11 -6.00 2.93 3.59
CA SER A 11 -6.19 2.62 2.16
C SER A 11 -5.33 1.43 1.74
N ASP A 12 -5.76 0.68 0.74
CA ASP A 12 -5.00 -0.42 0.13
C ASP A 12 -3.97 0.08 -0.90
N ASN A 13 -4.28 1.16 -1.60
CA ASN A 13 -3.41 1.85 -2.55
C ASN A 13 -3.71 3.36 -2.62
N GLY A 14 -2.85 4.09 -3.32
CA GLY A 14 -3.11 5.47 -3.73
C GLY A 14 -4.39 5.58 -4.57
N GLY A 15 -5.05 6.72 -4.51
CA GLY A 15 -6.30 6.95 -5.22
C GLY A 15 -6.11 6.99 -6.74
N PRO A 16 -7.08 6.53 -7.55
CA PRO A 16 -7.05 6.70 -9.00
C PRO A 16 -7.40 8.15 -9.35
N SER A 17 -6.41 9.04 -9.30
CA SER A 17 -6.55 10.50 -9.50
C SER A 17 -6.72 10.93 -10.95
N ILE A 18 -6.71 9.98 -11.88
CA ILE A 18 -6.99 10.17 -13.29
C ILE A 18 -8.42 9.76 -13.60
N ASP A 19 -9.10 10.58 -14.40
CA ASP A 19 -10.34 10.20 -15.05
C ASP A 19 -10.05 9.54 -16.41
N SER A 20 -11.03 8.76 -16.84
CA SER A 20 -11.25 7.96 -18.02
C SER A 20 -10.77 8.42 -19.41
N HIS A 21 -9.98 9.48 -19.57
CA HIS A 21 -9.59 9.97 -20.91
C HIS A 21 -8.09 10.23 -21.06
N VAL A 22 -7.26 9.27 -20.68
CA VAL A 22 -5.84 9.30 -21.05
C VAL A 22 -5.62 8.34 -22.21
N PHE A 23 -5.11 8.85 -23.34
CA PHE A 23 -4.77 8.11 -24.57
C PHE A 23 -5.93 7.42 -25.33
N GLY A 24 -7.13 8.02 -25.35
CA GLY A 24 -8.18 7.63 -26.31
C GLY A 24 -8.98 6.37 -25.97
N ARG A 25 -8.88 5.85 -24.74
CA ARG A 25 -9.80 4.83 -24.21
C ARG A 25 -10.61 5.40 -23.06
N ASP A 26 -11.93 5.40 -23.24
CA ASP A 26 -12.91 5.84 -22.26
C ASP A 26 -13.19 4.72 -21.26
N TYR A 27 -12.82 4.95 -20.00
CA TYR A 27 -13.09 4.05 -18.88
C TYR A 27 -14.26 4.51 -17.99
N GLY A 28 -14.89 5.68 -18.25
CA GLY A 28 -16.11 6.19 -17.60
C GLY A 28 -16.15 6.29 -16.06
N TYR A 29 -15.03 6.40 -15.34
CA TYR A 29 -15.04 6.23 -13.87
C TYR A 29 -15.40 7.49 -13.04
N ASN A 30 -15.29 8.72 -13.56
CA ASN A 30 -15.58 9.96 -12.80
C ASN A 30 -14.88 9.96 -11.41
N ASN A 31 -13.59 9.61 -11.38
CA ASN A 31 -12.87 9.46 -10.12
C ASN A 31 -12.60 10.83 -9.46
N GLY A 32 -12.94 10.97 -8.17
CA GLY A 32 -12.69 12.18 -7.37
C GLY A 32 -11.49 12.07 -6.42
N ALA A 33 -10.61 11.08 -6.62
CA ALA A 33 -9.50 10.82 -5.72
C ALA A 33 -8.35 11.83 -5.91
N SER A 34 -7.62 12.12 -4.84
CA SER A 34 -6.44 12.98 -4.86
C SER A 34 -5.32 12.35 -4.05
N ASN A 35 -4.14 12.31 -4.64
CA ASN A 35 -2.89 11.92 -3.99
C ASN A 35 -1.98 13.13 -3.76
N TYR A 36 -2.51 14.35 -3.91
CA TYR A 36 -1.71 15.56 -3.71
C TYR A 36 -1.05 15.55 -2.32
N PRO A 37 0.24 15.90 -2.20
CA PRO A 37 1.11 16.47 -3.24
C PRO A 37 1.96 15.45 -4.01
N PHE A 38 1.74 14.16 -3.81
CA PHE A 38 2.62 13.10 -4.29
C PHE A 38 2.57 12.90 -5.81
N ARG A 39 3.70 12.43 -6.36
CA ARG A 39 3.83 12.03 -7.76
C ARG A 39 3.08 10.72 -8.02
N GLY A 40 2.53 10.58 -9.22
CA GLY A 40 1.85 9.36 -9.65
C GLY A 40 0.47 9.13 -9.03
N THR A 41 -0.01 7.91 -9.20
CA THR A 41 -1.40 7.51 -8.89
C THR A 41 -1.51 6.00 -8.67
N LYS A 42 -2.73 5.50 -8.42
CA LYS A 42 -3.00 4.06 -8.44
C LYS A 42 -2.32 3.41 -9.65
N MET A 43 -1.73 2.22 -9.47
CA MET A 43 -0.93 1.48 -10.46
C MET A 43 0.53 1.93 -10.63
N THR A 44 1.02 2.85 -9.81
CA THR A 44 2.44 3.24 -9.84
C THR A 44 3.13 3.03 -8.50
N SER A 45 4.44 2.87 -8.55
CA SER A 45 5.30 2.73 -7.36
C SER A 45 5.77 4.09 -6.81
N TRP A 46 5.36 5.21 -7.43
CA TRP A 46 5.51 6.57 -6.89
C TRP A 46 4.75 6.74 -5.57
N GLU A 47 5.12 7.73 -4.75
CA GLU A 47 4.47 7.98 -3.45
C GLU A 47 2.95 8.13 -3.59
N GLY A 48 2.44 8.71 -4.69
CA GLY A 48 1.01 8.85 -4.94
C GLY A 48 0.28 7.54 -5.25
N GLY A 49 1.01 6.46 -5.52
CA GLY A 49 0.45 5.11 -5.68
C GLY A 49 0.60 4.22 -4.45
N VAL A 50 1.63 4.44 -3.63
CA VAL A 50 1.97 3.53 -2.49
C VAL A 50 1.86 4.17 -1.11
N ARG A 51 1.96 5.50 -0.99
CA ARG A 51 1.80 6.21 0.27
C ARG A 51 0.33 6.52 0.50
N VAL A 52 -0.20 5.97 1.58
CA VAL A 52 -1.63 5.97 1.88
C VAL A 52 -1.92 6.51 3.27
N PRO A 53 -3.11 7.10 3.50
CA PRO A 53 -3.52 7.46 4.85
C PRO A 53 -3.71 6.20 5.69
N ALA A 54 -3.22 6.23 6.93
CA ALA A 54 -3.49 5.23 7.93
C ALA A 54 -3.69 5.90 9.30
N VAL A 55 -4.70 5.46 10.04
CA VAL A 55 -5.00 5.93 11.40
C VAL A 55 -5.30 4.72 12.26
N LEU A 56 -4.75 4.74 13.47
CA LEU A 56 -5.00 3.76 14.50
C LEU A 56 -5.55 4.45 15.74
N TRP A 57 -6.62 3.90 16.30
CA TRP A 57 -7.23 4.37 17.53
C TRP A 57 -7.41 3.20 18.50
N LYS A 58 -7.02 3.42 19.75
CA LYS A 58 -7.34 2.56 20.90
C LYS A 58 -7.40 3.42 22.16
N SER A 59 -8.38 3.17 23.00
CA SER A 59 -8.49 3.71 24.35
C SER A 59 -7.33 3.23 25.23
N GLY A 60 -6.80 4.14 26.07
CA GLY A 60 -5.77 3.79 27.05
C GLY A 60 -4.35 3.66 26.48
N LEU A 61 -4.10 4.05 25.22
CA LEU A 61 -2.73 4.26 24.76
C LEU A 61 -2.08 5.42 25.52
N ASN A 62 -0.84 5.23 26.00
CA ASN A 62 -0.12 6.25 26.77
C ASN A 62 0.25 7.47 25.91
N GLN A 63 0.47 7.27 24.62
CA GLN A 63 0.78 8.31 23.65
C GLN A 63 -0.33 8.40 22.61
N THR A 64 -1.25 9.36 22.81
CA THR A 64 -2.36 9.63 21.88
C THR A 64 -2.15 10.93 21.13
N LYS A 65 -2.93 11.16 20.07
CA LYS A 65 -2.94 12.43 19.31
C LYS A 65 -1.55 12.81 18.77
N ARG A 66 -0.85 11.83 18.19
CA ARG A 66 0.48 11.99 17.60
C ARG A 66 0.56 11.39 16.21
N THR A 67 1.59 11.78 15.47
CA THR A 67 2.02 11.10 14.26
C THR A 67 2.98 9.95 14.60
N TYR A 68 3.16 9.05 13.64
CA TYR A 68 4.20 8.02 13.67
C TYR A 68 5.03 8.21 12.41
N ASP A 69 6.24 8.74 12.59
CA ASP A 69 7.04 9.25 11.47
C ASP A 69 8.06 8.22 10.94
N ASN A 70 8.15 7.05 11.57
CA ASN A 70 9.00 5.96 11.10
C ASN A 70 8.29 5.15 10.00
N LEU A 71 9.07 4.37 9.26
CA LEU A 71 8.55 3.52 8.19
C LEU A 71 7.53 2.51 8.72
N PHE A 72 6.40 2.42 8.03
CA PHE A 72 5.36 1.43 8.26
C PHE A 72 4.88 0.90 6.92
N HIS A 73 4.85 -0.42 6.77
CA HIS A 73 4.43 -1.08 5.53
C HIS A 73 3.16 -1.90 5.76
N MET A 74 2.34 -2.11 4.72
CA MET A 74 1.09 -2.90 4.82
C MET A 74 1.31 -4.29 5.44
N THR A 75 2.46 -4.91 5.17
CA THR A 75 2.82 -6.23 5.72
C THR A 75 3.06 -6.22 7.23
N ASP A 76 3.32 -5.06 7.85
CA ASP A 76 3.54 -4.91 9.29
C ASP A 76 2.26 -5.13 10.09
N TRP A 77 1.09 -4.93 9.49
CA TRP A 77 -0.17 -5.06 10.21
C TRP A 77 -0.39 -6.45 10.77
N LEU A 78 -0.07 -7.51 10.02
CA LEU A 78 -0.25 -8.89 10.51
C LEU A 78 0.52 -9.17 11.82
N PRO A 79 1.87 -9.02 11.87
CA PRO A 79 2.61 -9.27 13.11
C PRO A 79 2.29 -8.24 14.21
N THR A 80 1.97 -7.00 13.85
CA THR A 80 1.61 -5.94 14.81
C THR A 80 0.28 -6.23 15.50
N LEU A 81 -0.76 -6.60 14.75
CA LEU A 81 -2.08 -6.93 15.31
C LEU A 81 -2.03 -8.23 16.10
N ASN A 82 -1.25 -9.22 15.66
CA ASN A 82 -1.01 -10.45 16.42
C ASN A 82 -0.38 -10.14 17.78
N ALA A 83 0.65 -9.28 17.82
CA ALA A 83 1.26 -8.85 19.09
C ALA A 83 0.29 -8.05 19.97
N ALA A 84 -0.53 -7.19 19.37
CA ALA A 84 -1.57 -6.44 20.09
C ALA A 84 -2.62 -7.35 20.74
N ALA A 85 -2.90 -8.51 20.12
CA ALA A 85 -3.79 -9.54 20.64
C ALA A 85 -3.12 -10.49 21.65
N GLY A 86 -1.83 -10.30 21.97
CA GLY A 86 -1.08 -11.18 22.87
C GLY A 86 -0.64 -12.51 22.23
N GLY A 87 -0.62 -12.59 20.90
CA GLY A 87 -0.15 -13.76 20.17
C GLY A 87 1.37 -13.91 20.15
N ASP A 88 1.83 -15.14 19.88
CA ASP A 88 3.24 -15.49 19.79
C ASP A 88 3.92 -14.90 18.55
N HIS A 89 5.25 -14.84 18.55
CA HIS A 89 6.03 -14.36 17.41
C HIS A 89 5.77 -15.17 16.13
N LEU A 90 5.44 -14.47 15.03
CA LEU A 90 5.23 -15.06 13.71
C LEU A 90 6.51 -14.98 12.88
N ALA A 91 7.14 -16.14 12.63
CA ALA A 91 8.36 -16.23 11.85
C ALA A 91 8.12 -16.27 10.33
N GLY A 92 9.10 -15.83 9.55
CA GLY A 92 9.09 -15.96 8.08
C GLY A 92 8.16 -14.98 7.35
N LEU A 93 7.81 -13.86 8.00
CA LEU A 93 7.05 -12.76 7.40
C LEU A 93 8.01 -11.66 6.91
N ASP A 94 7.60 -10.94 5.85
CA ASP A 94 8.25 -9.68 5.45
C ASP A 94 7.84 -8.51 6.36
N GLY A 95 6.72 -8.67 7.08
CA GLY A 95 6.22 -7.70 8.05
C GLY A 95 6.99 -7.72 9.36
N VAL A 96 7.11 -6.55 10.00
CA VAL A 96 7.75 -6.37 11.31
C VAL A 96 6.69 -5.95 12.33
N ASN A 97 6.80 -6.47 13.56
CA ASN A 97 5.94 -6.06 14.65
C ASN A 97 6.28 -4.63 15.11
N GLN A 98 5.33 -3.72 14.97
CA GLN A 98 5.43 -2.30 15.32
C GLN A 98 4.72 -1.96 16.64
N TRP A 99 4.17 -2.94 17.36
CA TRP A 99 3.25 -2.70 18.47
C TRP A 99 3.89 -1.91 19.62
N SER A 100 5.12 -2.26 20.00
CA SER A 100 5.88 -1.52 21.02
C SER A 100 6.10 -0.05 20.63
N ALA A 101 6.32 0.22 19.33
CA ALA A 101 6.46 1.57 18.78
C ALA A 101 5.15 2.36 18.81
N ILE A 102 4.03 1.69 18.56
CA ILE A 102 2.69 2.29 18.66
C ILE A 102 2.37 2.65 20.12
N THR A 103 2.63 1.74 21.06
CA THR A 103 2.28 1.93 22.48
C THR A 103 3.27 2.81 23.25
N GLY A 104 4.37 3.24 22.63
CA GLY A 104 5.43 4.00 23.31
C GLY A 104 6.28 3.17 24.27
N ASN A 105 6.30 1.85 24.07
CA ASN A 105 7.05 0.88 24.88
C ASN A 105 8.28 0.35 24.13
N LEU A 106 8.83 1.14 23.19
CA LEU A 106 10.09 0.79 22.54
C LEU A 106 11.21 0.78 23.57
N THR A 107 11.92 -0.33 23.62
CA THR A 107 13.15 -0.51 24.40
C THR A 107 14.40 -0.21 23.58
N ASP A 108 14.28 -0.34 22.26
CA ASP A 108 15.34 -0.03 21.29
C ASP A 108 15.18 1.43 20.82
N PRO A 109 16.25 2.24 20.77
CA PRO A 109 16.20 3.56 20.16
C PRO A 109 15.89 3.53 18.66
N ASP A 110 16.19 2.44 17.96
CA ASP A 110 15.97 2.32 16.52
C ASP A 110 14.51 1.92 16.19
N PRO A 111 13.94 2.44 15.09
CA PRO A 111 12.61 2.03 14.65
C PRO A 111 12.60 0.56 14.21
N PRO A 112 11.50 -0.20 14.46
CA PRO A 112 11.44 -1.62 14.10
C PRO A 112 11.68 -1.89 12.60
N ARG A 113 11.29 -0.95 11.72
CA ARG A 113 11.50 -1.03 10.28
C ARG A 113 12.38 0.12 9.80
N SER A 114 13.41 -0.22 9.02
CA SER A 114 14.31 0.72 8.36
C SER A 114 14.37 0.55 6.83
N GLU A 115 13.81 -0.52 6.28
CA GLU A 115 13.75 -0.77 4.83
C GLU A 115 12.56 -1.65 4.44
N PHE A 116 12.15 -1.60 3.17
CA PHE A 116 11.20 -2.53 2.57
C PHE A 116 11.28 -2.54 1.05
N LEU A 117 10.91 -3.68 0.46
CA LEU A 117 10.66 -3.80 -0.97
C LEU A 117 9.30 -3.14 -1.28
N VAL A 118 9.27 -2.20 -2.22
CA VAL A 118 8.02 -1.60 -2.71
C VAL A 118 7.44 -2.51 -3.79
N GLU A 119 8.21 -2.80 -4.84
CA GLU A 119 7.76 -3.61 -5.97
C GLU A 119 8.92 -4.21 -6.77
N ILE A 120 8.71 -5.41 -7.29
CA ILE A 120 9.44 -5.97 -8.45
C ILE A 120 8.40 -6.53 -9.40
N ASP A 121 8.18 -5.85 -10.52
CA ASP A 121 7.36 -6.33 -11.62
C ASP A 121 8.18 -6.30 -12.93
N ASP A 122 8.77 -7.45 -13.29
CA ASP A 122 9.52 -7.58 -14.54
C ASP A 122 8.63 -7.59 -15.80
N ASP A 123 7.32 -7.88 -15.67
CA ASP A 123 6.37 -7.82 -16.79
C ASP A 123 6.05 -6.36 -17.12
N GLU A 124 5.76 -5.57 -16.08
CA GLU A 124 5.44 -4.14 -16.19
C GLU A 124 6.67 -3.24 -16.15
N LYS A 125 7.86 -3.83 -15.98
CA LYS A 125 9.16 -3.14 -15.94
C LYS A 125 9.23 -2.06 -14.86
N SER A 126 8.70 -2.36 -13.66
CA SER A 126 8.71 -1.48 -12.49
C SER A 126 9.46 -2.12 -11.33
N TRP A 127 10.37 -1.37 -10.71
CA TRP A 127 11.10 -1.78 -9.53
C TRP A 127 11.28 -0.59 -8.58
N ALA A 128 10.99 -0.80 -7.30
CA ALA A 128 11.21 0.21 -6.29
C ALA A 128 11.59 -0.41 -4.94
N TYR A 129 12.48 0.27 -4.23
CA TYR A 129 12.98 -0.15 -2.92
C TYR A 129 13.19 1.05 -2.02
N MET A 130 12.88 0.91 -0.73
CA MET A 130 13.03 1.97 0.25
C MET A 130 13.96 1.54 1.38
N LYS A 131 14.88 2.43 1.76
CA LYS A 131 15.72 2.28 2.95
C LYS A 131 15.99 3.64 3.60
N GLY A 132 15.65 3.74 4.89
CA GLY A 132 15.67 5.01 5.62
C GLY A 132 14.81 6.04 4.90
N ASN A 133 15.39 7.18 4.58
CA ASN A 133 14.71 8.24 3.84
C ASN A 133 14.81 8.06 2.32
N HIS A 134 15.62 7.12 1.84
CA HIS A 134 15.92 7.00 0.42
C HIS A 134 15.02 5.99 -0.26
N LYS A 135 14.50 6.38 -1.41
CA LYS A 135 13.71 5.53 -2.30
C LYS A 135 14.37 5.49 -3.67
N PHE A 136 14.73 4.29 -4.10
CA PHE A 136 15.14 4.04 -5.49
C PHE A 136 13.94 3.57 -6.29
N ILE A 137 13.75 4.12 -7.48
CA ILE A 137 12.72 3.71 -8.42
C ILE A 137 13.29 3.62 -9.83
N LYS A 138 12.96 2.53 -10.52
CA LYS A 138 13.23 2.33 -11.93
C LYS A 138 11.98 1.79 -12.58
N SER A 139 11.40 2.55 -13.49
CA SER A 139 10.13 2.20 -14.13
C SER A 139 10.17 2.59 -15.60
N TYR A 140 9.94 1.64 -16.51
CA TYR A 140 10.01 1.91 -17.96
C TYR A 140 8.68 2.34 -18.56
N GLN A 141 8.81 3.08 -19.66
CA GLN A 141 7.73 3.22 -20.63
C GLN A 141 7.35 1.86 -21.24
N LEU A 142 6.08 1.49 -21.02
CA LEU A 142 5.44 0.18 -21.13
C LEU A 142 5.79 -0.72 -22.32
N THR A 143 5.74 -2.03 -22.06
CA THR A 143 5.69 -3.10 -23.08
C THR A 143 4.30 -3.79 -23.21
N SER A 144 3.35 -3.55 -22.29
CA SER A 144 2.10 -4.32 -22.15
C SER A 144 0.77 -3.54 -22.33
N GLY A 145 0.82 -2.20 -22.44
CA GLY A 145 -0.37 -1.36 -22.68
C GLY A 145 -1.13 -0.84 -21.45
N ARG A 146 -0.58 -0.95 -20.23
CA ARG A 146 -1.13 -0.34 -19.00
C ARG A 146 -0.46 1.00 -18.66
N MET A 147 -1.10 2.12 -18.96
CA MET A 147 -0.63 3.52 -18.84
C MET A 147 0.36 3.87 -17.71
N ILE A 148 1.25 4.83 -18.02
CA ILE A 148 2.24 5.41 -17.11
C ILE A 148 1.66 6.63 -16.43
N PHE A 149 1.93 6.73 -15.13
CA PHE A 149 1.63 7.90 -14.33
C PHE A 149 2.91 8.40 -13.66
N ASP A 150 3.88 8.82 -14.47
CA ASP A 150 5.15 9.43 -14.00
C ASP A 150 5.01 10.94 -13.78
N GLU A 151 3.81 11.49 -13.93
CA GLU A 151 3.50 12.91 -13.72
C GLU A 151 2.72 13.13 -12.42
N TYR A 152 2.18 14.33 -12.24
CA TYR A 152 1.34 14.72 -11.12
C TYR A 152 -0.10 14.85 -11.59
N PHE A 153 -0.98 14.00 -11.07
CA PHE A 153 -2.38 13.91 -11.52
C PHE A 153 -3.37 14.55 -10.56
N SER A 154 -2.89 15.04 -9.41
CA SER A 154 -3.72 15.63 -8.38
C SER A 154 -3.49 17.13 -8.31
N ALA A 155 -4.56 17.90 -8.48
CA ALA A 155 -4.50 19.33 -8.25
C ALA A 155 -4.26 19.62 -6.76
N PRO A 156 -3.60 20.75 -6.42
CA PRO A 156 -3.59 21.23 -5.05
C PRO A 156 -5.03 21.33 -4.53
N PRO A 157 -5.27 21.01 -3.25
CA PRO A 157 -6.60 21.13 -2.68
C PRO A 157 -7.09 22.56 -2.94
N GLN A 158 -8.23 22.66 -3.63
CA GLN A 158 -8.88 23.95 -3.83
C GLN A 158 -9.14 24.53 -2.45
N VAL A 159 -8.60 25.71 -2.18
CA VAL A 159 -8.65 26.35 -0.85
C VAL A 159 -10.11 26.48 -0.35
N ASN A 160 -11.13 26.39 -1.22
CA ASN A 160 -12.53 26.62 -0.89
C ASN A 160 -13.59 25.77 -1.64
N SER A 161 -13.40 24.46 -1.89
CA SER A 161 -14.57 23.66 -2.35
C SER A 161 -15.54 23.29 -1.21
N ALA A 162 -15.04 23.19 0.03
CA ALA A 162 -15.87 23.05 1.24
C ALA A 162 -15.23 23.62 2.54
N GLY A 163 -13.92 23.92 2.53
CA GLY A 163 -13.16 24.21 3.75
C GLY A 163 -13.00 22.97 4.64
N TYR A 164 -11.92 22.87 5.41
CA TYR A 164 -11.86 21.83 6.44
C TYR A 164 -12.80 22.24 7.58
N ASP A 165 -13.92 21.52 7.73
CA ASP A 165 -14.91 21.78 8.77
C ASP A 165 -14.40 21.27 10.13
N ILE A 166 -13.46 22.02 10.71
CA ILE A 166 -12.96 21.74 12.05
C ILE A 166 -14.10 21.79 13.07
N GLN A 167 -15.10 22.66 12.91
CA GLN A 167 -16.19 22.75 13.85
C GLN A 167 -17.04 21.48 13.83
N GLY A 168 -17.33 20.93 12.65
CA GLY A 168 -18.00 19.64 12.49
C GLY A 168 -17.23 18.47 13.12
N VAL A 169 -15.90 18.51 13.10
CA VAL A 169 -15.06 17.51 13.81
C VAL A 169 -15.19 17.66 15.33
N LEU A 170 -15.05 18.89 15.84
CA LEU A 170 -15.17 19.21 17.27
C LEU A 170 -16.57 18.87 17.83
N ASP A 171 -17.61 19.13 17.04
CA ASP A 171 -19.01 18.91 17.41
C ASP A 171 -19.56 17.55 16.97
N SER A 172 -18.70 16.68 16.44
CA SER A 172 -19.10 15.39 15.88
C SER A 172 -19.82 14.52 16.92
N SER A 173 -20.75 13.69 16.44
CA SER A 173 -21.42 12.69 17.29
C SER A 173 -20.43 11.74 17.96
N VAL A 174 -19.31 11.45 17.28
CA VAL A 174 -18.21 10.66 17.83
C VAL A 174 -17.52 11.39 18.98
N ALA A 175 -17.09 12.65 18.81
CA ALA A 175 -16.46 13.42 19.89
C ALA A 175 -17.36 13.52 21.14
N LYS A 176 -18.66 13.77 20.92
CA LYS A 176 -19.69 13.80 21.98
C LYS A 176 -19.85 12.45 22.67
N ALA A 177 -19.96 11.36 21.91
CA ALA A 177 -20.12 10.01 22.46
C ALA A 177 -18.90 9.54 23.27
N LEU A 178 -17.70 9.95 22.87
CA LEU A 178 -16.46 9.65 23.59
C LEU A 178 -16.21 10.57 24.78
N GLY A 179 -17.04 11.60 24.99
CA GLY A 179 -16.76 12.67 25.96
C GLY A 179 -15.41 13.36 25.72
N THR A 180 -14.89 13.30 24.50
CA THR A 180 -13.54 13.77 24.18
C THR A 180 -13.58 15.27 23.92
N ILE A 181 -12.83 16.02 24.71
CA ILE A 181 -12.57 17.43 24.45
C ILE A 181 -11.41 17.51 23.45
N LEU A 182 -11.74 17.84 22.21
CA LEU A 182 -10.77 18.11 21.15
C LEU A 182 -10.38 19.60 21.22
N ASP A 183 -9.09 19.88 21.29
CA ASP A 183 -8.60 21.26 21.20
C ASP A 183 -8.50 21.68 19.74
N ARG A 184 -9.05 22.84 19.40
CA ARG A 184 -9.10 23.34 18.02
C ARG A 184 -7.70 23.56 17.46
N ASN A 185 -6.82 24.21 18.21
CA ASN A 185 -5.49 24.60 17.73
C ASN A 185 -4.58 23.37 17.61
N GLN A 186 -4.63 22.45 18.57
CA GLN A 186 -3.94 21.17 18.51
C GLN A 186 -4.42 20.34 17.32
N SER A 187 -5.73 20.26 17.09
CA SER A 187 -6.29 19.48 15.97
C SER A 187 -5.87 20.06 14.62
N LEU A 188 -5.87 21.38 14.48
CA LEU A 188 -5.36 22.05 13.28
C LEU A 188 -3.85 21.88 13.13
N SER A 189 -3.08 22.02 14.21
CA SER A 189 -1.63 21.83 14.17
C SER A 189 -1.23 20.41 13.77
N LEU A 190 -1.93 19.39 14.28
CA LEU A 190 -1.70 17.98 13.91
C LEU A 190 -2.12 17.71 12.46
N ARG A 191 -3.20 18.34 12.01
CA ARG A 191 -3.59 18.28 10.60
C ARG A 191 -2.51 18.89 9.73
N ASP A 192 -2.03 20.08 10.06
CA ASP A 192 -1.02 20.79 9.27
C ASP A 192 0.30 20.01 9.23
N SER A 193 0.68 19.32 10.32
CA SER A 193 1.87 18.45 10.31
C SER A 193 1.70 17.18 9.46
N LEU A 194 0.47 16.70 9.27
CA LEU A 194 0.16 15.55 8.41
C LEU A 194 0.04 15.94 6.93
N MET A 195 -0.28 17.20 6.65
CA MET A 195 -0.30 17.73 5.29
C MET A 195 1.15 17.98 4.85
N LEU A 196 1.80 16.96 4.32
CA LEU A 196 3.15 17.09 3.78
C LEU A 196 3.19 18.20 2.74
N LEU A 197 4.22 19.03 2.86
CA LEU A 197 4.40 20.17 1.99
C LEU A 197 4.93 19.71 0.64
N GLN A 198 4.45 20.39 -0.40
CA GLN A 198 4.96 20.25 -1.75
C GLN A 198 6.44 20.67 -1.77
N SER A 199 7.33 19.77 -2.20
CA SER A 199 8.78 20.07 -2.29
C SER A 199 9.17 20.79 -3.58
N CYS A 200 8.36 20.72 -4.64
CA CYS A 200 8.61 21.46 -5.88
C CYS A 200 7.34 22.08 -6.49
N GLY A 201 7.48 23.25 -7.12
CA GLY A 201 6.36 23.96 -7.74
C GLY A 201 5.90 23.35 -9.07
N LYS A 202 4.80 23.88 -9.62
CA LYS A 202 4.21 23.38 -10.88
C LYS A 202 5.17 23.38 -12.08
N GLU A 203 6.13 24.30 -12.10
CA GLU A 203 7.11 24.40 -13.19
C GLU A 203 8.07 23.20 -13.20
N GLN A 204 8.45 22.72 -12.02
CA GLN A 204 9.29 21.53 -11.84
C GLN A 204 8.52 20.21 -12.04
N GLN A 205 7.19 20.24 -11.99
CA GLN A 205 6.32 19.06 -12.14
C GLN A 205 5.96 18.74 -13.60
N THR A 206 6.51 19.47 -14.57
CA THR A 206 6.25 19.22 -15.99
C THR A 206 7.02 18.01 -16.50
N ALA A 207 6.46 17.27 -17.46
CA ALA A 207 7.12 16.12 -18.08
C ALA A 207 8.51 16.45 -18.66
N ALA A 208 8.73 17.71 -19.09
CA ALA A 208 10.03 18.17 -19.59
C ALA A 208 11.06 18.46 -18.49
N ALA A 209 10.61 18.75 -17.27
CA ALA A 209 11.48 19.06 -16.14
C ALA A 209 11.85 17.82 -15.31
N LEU A 210 10.99 16.79 -15.33
CA LEU A 210 11.21 15.56 -14.57
C LEU A 210 12.29 14.69 -15.22
N HIS A 211 13.17 14.12 -14.38
CA HIS A 211 14.12 13.10 -14.83
C HIS A 211 13.36 11.83 -15.26
N ASP A 212 13.68 11.32 -16.43
CA ASP A 212 13.32 9.98 -16.89
C ASP A 212 14.02 8.88 -16.06
N CYS A 213 13.26 8.24 -15.17
CA CYS A 213 13.75 7.18 -14.29
C CYS A 213 13.73 5.79 -14.94
N SER A 214 13.44 5.68 -16.24
CA SER A 214 13.34 4.38 -16.91
C SER A 214 14.68 3.71 -17.14
N TYR A 215 15.71 4.49 -17.51
CA TYR A 215 16.96 3.90 -17.99
C TYR A 215 17.91 3.53 -16.85
N THR A 216 18.33 4.50 -16.04
CA THR A 216 19.23 4.29 -14.90
C THR A 216 18.51 4.12 -13.57
N GLY A 217 17.21 4.42 -13.51
CA GLY A 217 16.53 4.65 -12.24
C GLY A 217 16.84 6.02 -11.66
N CYS A 218 16.04 6.42 -10.68
CA CYS A 218 16.19 7.63 -9.89
C CYS A 218 16.26 7.29 -8.40
N LEU A 219 16.86 8.19 -7.64
CA LEU A 219 16.92 8.14 -6.19
C LEU A 219 16.32 9.42 -5.61
N PHE A 220 15.46 9.29 -4.61
CA PHE A 220 14.86 10.43 -3.90
C PHE A 220 15.08 10.28 -2.40
N ASP A 221 15.30 11.39 -1.70
CA ASP A 221 15.11 11.47 -0.25
C ASP A 221 13.65 11.88 -0.01
N VAL A 222 12.77 10.92 0.31
CA VAL A 222 11.33 11.18 0.41
C VAL A 222 10.91 11.91 1.70
N VAL A 223 11.87 12.19 2.60
CA VAL A 223 11.62 13.04 3.77
C VAL A 223 11.82 14.51 3.40
N THR A 224 12.88 14.83 2.67
CA THR A 224 13.15 16.22 2.22
C THR A 224 12.47 16.55 0.89
N ASP A 225 12.22 15.55 0.05
CA ASP A 225 11.51 15.60 -1.22
C ASP A 225 10.35 14.57 -1.27
N PRO A 226 9.29 14.74 -0.45
CA PRO A 226 8.16 13.82 -0.43
C PRO A 226 7.39 13.74 -1.75
N THR A 227 7.60 14.70 -2.66
CA THR A 227 6.93 14.73 -3.97
C THR A 227 7.76 14.09 -5.09
N GLU A 228 8.96 13.57 -4.81
CA GLU A 228 9.82 12.86 -5.77
C GLU A 228 10.12 13.69 -7.04
N CYS A 229 10.42 14.97 -6.85
CA CYS A 229 10.73 15.91 -7.93
C CYS A 229 12.21 15.94 -8.30
N PHE A 230 13.09 15.79 -7.33
CA PHE A 230 14.52 16.04 -7.47
C PHE A 230 15.29 14.73 -7.35
N ASP A 231 15.63 14.16 -8.50
CA ASP A 231 16.50 13.00 -8.54
C ASP A 231 17.90 13.36 -8.02
N ILE A 232 18.36 12.61 -7.02
CA ILE A 232 19.67 12.73 -6.38
C ILE A 232 20.59 11.54 -6.69
N SER A 233 20.23 10.69 -7.66
CA SER A 233 20.99 9.49 -8.04
C SER A 233 22.45 9.79 -8.40
N SER A 234 22.71 10.87 -9.14
CA SER A 234 24.07 11.30 -9.51
C SER A 234 24.90 11.79 -8.32
N THR A 235 24.24 12.27 -7.28
CA THR A 235 24.88 12.81 -6.06
C THR A 235 25.23 11.69 -5.08
N LEU A 236 24.44 10.62 -5.03
CA LEU A 236 24.58 9.51 -4.09
C LEU A 236 24.64 8.14 -4.80
N PRO A 237 25.62 7.89 -5.69
CA PRO A 237 25.70 6.66 -6.47
C PRO A 237 25.92 5.40 -5.61
N ASP A 238 26.54 5.53 -4.44
CA ASP A 238 26.74 4.42 -3.51
C ASP A 238 25.40 3.92 -2.95
N ILE A 239 24.46 4.83 -2.67
CA ILE A 239 23.11 4.47 -2.21
C ILE A 239 22.33 3.82 -3.35
N VAL A 240 22.42 4.34 -4.57
CA VAL A 240 21.82 3.70 -5.75
C VAL A 240 22.28 2.25 -5.86
N THR A 241 23.59 2.04 -5.83
CA THR A 241 24.20 0.71 -5.92
C THR A 241 23.72 -0.22 -4.80
N GLU A 242 23.59 0.30 -3.57
CA GLU A 242 23.07 -0.46 -2.44
C GLU A 242 21.61 -0.89 -2.68
N LEU A 243 20.72 0.02 -3.04
CA LEU A 243 19.29 -0.26 -3.18
C LEU A 243 19.00 -1.15 -4.40
N GLU A 244 19.74 -0.97 -5.50
CA GLU A 244 19.72 -1.92 -6.62
C GLU A 244 20.23 -3.30 -6.22
N GLY A 245 21.30 -3.36 -5.41
CA GLY A 245 21.80 -4.60 -4.82
C GLY A 245 20.73 -5.34 -3.99
N LYS A 246 19.93 -4.58 -3.21
CA LYS A 246 18.78 -5.11 -2.47
C LYS A 246 17.70 -5.65 -3.41
N LEU A 247 17.31 -4.90 -4.44
CA LEU A 247 16.36 -5.39 -5.45
C LEU A 247 16.84 -6.71 -6.08
N ASN A 248 18.12 -6.79 -6.43
CA ASN A 248 18.71 -7.99 -7.03
C ASN A 248 18.71 -9.19 -6.06
N SER A 249 18.89 -8.97 -4.76
CA SER A 249 18.82 -10.05 -3.77
C SER A 249 17.39 -10.62 -3.63
N TYR A 250 16.37 -9.75 -3.66
CA TYR A 250 14.97 -10.20 -3.73
C TYR A 250 14.68 -10.94 -5.02
N LYS A 251 15.14 -10.43 -6.18
CA LYS A 251 14.98 -11.07 -7.49
C LYS A 251 15.52 -12.51 -7.51
N ALA A 252 16.65 -12.75 -6.85
CA ALA A 252 17.28 -14.07 -6.80
C ALA A 252 16.41 -15.15 -6.11
N VAL A 253 15.44 -14.75 -5.29
CA VAL A 253 14.54 -15.66 -4.55
C VAL A 253 13.07 -15.50 -4.95
N LEU A 254 12.77 -14.71 -5.98
CA LEU A 254 11.40 -14.53 -6.47
C LEU A 254 10.82 -15.85 -6.99
N VAL A 255 9.59 -16.13 -6.58
CA VAL A 255 8.81 -17.21 -7.16
C VAL A 255 8.15 -16.69 -8.44
N PRO A 256 8.27 -17.40 -9.58
CA PRO A 256 7.66 -16.97 -10.83
C PRO A 256 6.15 -16.77 -10.69
N LYS A 257 5.62 -15.70 -11.31
CA LYS A 257 4.18 -15.44 -11.36
C LYS A 257 3.47 -16.63 -11.98
N ARG A 258 2.49 -17.20 -11.26
CA ARG A 258 1.59 -18.22 -11.82
C ARG A 258 0.38 -17.50 -12.40
N LYS A 259 0.20 -17.56 -13.72
CA LYS A 259 -1.03 -17.16 -14.40
C LYS A 259 -1.77 -18.44 -14.81
N PRO A 260 -2.51 -19.09 -13.89
CA PRO A 260 -3.23 -20.32 -14.23
C PRO A 260 -4.22 -20.02 -15.36
N ALA A 261 -4.29 -20.90 -16.36
CA ALA A 261 -5.33 -20.81 -17.37
C ALA A 261 -6.69 -20.95 -16.67
N LEU A 262 -7.56 -19.96 -16.82
CA LEU A 262 -8.94 -20.09 -16.40
C LEU A 262 -9.59 -21.10 -17.35
N GLY A 263 -10.19 -22.15 -16.80
CA GLY A 263 -11.11 -22.98 -17.58
C GLY A 263 -12.24 -22.10 -18.11
N GLN A 264 -12.84 -22.46 -19.24
CA GLN A 264 -14.05 -21.78 -19.72
C GLN A 264 -15.09 -21.83 -18.59
N CYS A 265 -15.37 -20.68 -17.99
CA CYS A 265 -16.50 -20.54 -17.09
C CYS A 265 -17.72 -20.48 -18.03
N GLU A 266 -18.26 -21.64 -18.42
CA GLU A 266 -19.58 -21.70 -19.05
C GLU A 266 -20.55 -20.93 -18.15
N GLU A 267 -21.40 -20.09 -18.75
CA GLU A 267 -22.21 -19.06 -18.11
C GLU A 267 -23.02 -19.56 -16.90
N PHE A 268 -22.37 -19.67 -15.74
CA PHE A 268 -23.05 -19.77 -14.45
C PHE A 268 -23.58 -18.36 -14.13
N GLU A 269 -24.82 -18.12 -14.57
CA GLU A 269 -25.73 -17.05 -14.14
C GLU A 269 -25.12 -15.99 -13.20
N LYS A 270 -24.36 -15.02 -13.72
CA LYS A 270 -23.99 -13.76 -13.02
C LYS A 270 -23.48 -13.88 -11.56
N LEU A 271 -23.04 -15.05 -11.12
CA LEU A 271 -22.71 -15.35 -9.74
C LEU A 271 -21.27 -15.86 -9.67
N PHE A 272 -20.47 -15.25 -8.81
CA PHE A 272 -19.14 -15.75 -8.48
C PHE A 272 -19.28 -17.07 -7.73
N CYS A 273 -18.74 -18.15 -8.28
CA CYS A 273 -18.71 -19.46 -7.63
C CYS A 273 -17.25 -19.96 -7.54
N PRO A 274 -16.81 -20.50 -6.39
CA PRO A 274 -15.54 -21.20 -6.32
C PRO A 274 -15.63 -22.48 -7.17
N ILE A 275 -14.96 -22.51 -8.32
CA ILE A 275 -14.82 -23.74 -9.11
C ILE A 275 -13.52 -24.42 -8.70
N VAL A 276 -13.66 -25.57 -8.04
CA VAL A 276 -12.55 -26.49 -7.79
C VAL A 276 -12.81 -27.71 -8.66
N GLY A 277 -12.07 -27.85 -9.77
CA GLY A 277 -12.21 -28.98 -10.67
C GLY A 277 -10.91 -29.31 -11.40
N GLU A 278 -10.57 -30.60 -11.47
CA GLU A 278 -9.64 -31.12 -12.46
C GLU A 278 -10.20 -30.78 -13.85
N ALA A 279 -9.45 -30.04 -14.67
CA ALA A 279 -9.79 -29.85 -16.07
C ALA A 279 -9.96 -31.24 -16.71
N ASN A 280 -11.21 -31.58 -17.10
CA ASN A 280 -11.67 -32.80 -17.81
C ASN A 280 -12.62 -33.77 -17.05
N LYS A 281 -13.40 -33.34 -16.06
CA LYS A 281 -14.58 -34.14 -15.64
C LYS A 281 -15.87 -33.35 -15.80
N THR A 282 -16.69 -33.77 -16.76
CA THR A 282 -18.12 -33.45 -16.81
C THR A 282 -18.76 -33.88 -15.48
N TRP A 283 -19.30 -32.91 -14.75
CA TRP A 283 -19.99 -33.15 -13.49
C TRP A 283 -21.33 -33.86 -13.78
N THR A 284 -21.34 -35.18 -13.71
CA THR A 284 -22.58 -35.97 -13.65
C THR A 284 -22.84 -36.23 -12.17
N GLY A 285 -23.85 -35.56 -11.62
CA GLY A 285 -24.15 -35.57 -10.20
C GLY A 285 -24.36 -36.99 -9.67
N SER A 286 -23.33 -37.59 -9.08
CA SER A 286 -23.41 -38.53 -7.96
C SER A 286 -22.03 -38.99 -7.48
N SER A 287 -21.85 -38.87 -6.16
CA SER A 287 -21.01 -39.70 -5.29
C SER A 287 -19.50 -39.45 -5.09
N SER A 288 -19.15 -39.54 -3.79
CA SER A 288 -17.89 -39.90 -3.12
C SER A 288 -16.70 -38.94 -3.16
N TYR A 289 -16.46 -38.29 -2.00
CA TYR A 289 -15.24 -37.56 -1.68
C TYR A 289 -14.04 -38.50 -1.56
N GLY A 290 -13.04 -38.32 -2.43
CA GLY A 290 -11.67 -38.78 -2.24
C GLY A 290 -10.76 -37.58 -2.00
N LEU A 291 -9.89 -37.66 -0.99
CA LEU A 291 -8.92 -36.61 -0.64
C LEU A 291 -7.80 -36.54 -1.70
N GLY A 292 -8.06 -35.79 -2.77
CA GLY A 292 -7.05 -35.33 -3.74
C GLY A 292 -6.63 -33.89 -3.44
N THR A 293 -5.43 -33.51 -3.82
CA THR A 293 -4.86 -32.17 -3.66
C THR A 293 -5.67 -31.13 -4.46
N ASN A 294 -6.69 -30.55 -3.84
CA ASN A 294 -7.52 -29.53 -4.44
C ASN A 294 -6.71 -28.23 -4.66
N THR A 295 -6.56 -27.84 -5.93
CA THR A 295 -6.12 -26.49 -6.31
C THR A 295 -7.38 -25.64 -6.45
N LEU A 296 -7.53 -24.61 -5.62
CA LEU A 296 -8.60 -23.61 -5.79
C LEU A 296 -8.28 -22.78 -7.05
N VAL A 297 -9.17 -22.84 -8.06
CA VAL A 297 -9.10 -21.98 -9.25
C VAL A 297 -10.22 -20.96 -9.14
N TYR A 298 -9.87 -19.67 -9.00
CA TYR A 298 -10.85 -18.61 -9.03
C TYR A 298 -11.15 -18.25 -10.49
N CYS A 299 -12.40 -18.43 -10.93
CA CYS A 299 -12.91 -17.92 -12.21
C CYS A 299 -12.99 -16.38 -12.13
N CYS A 300 -11.95 -15.66 -12.56
CA CYS A 300 -12.04 -14.21 -12.79
C CYS A 300 -11.12 -13.78 -13.93
N ASP A 301 -11.67 -13.19 -14.99
CA ASP A 301 -10.98 -12.13 -15.71
C ASP A 301 -10.98 -10.91 -14.76
N PRO A 302 -9.82 -10.44 -14.25
CA PRO A 302 -9.82 -9.45 -13.18
C PRO A 302 -10.21 -8.06 -13.73
N PRO A 303 -11.23 -7.37 -13.19
CA PRO A 303 -11.08 -5.93 -13.06
C PRO A 303 -9.85 -5.73 -12.16
N ILE A 304 -8.91 -4.92 -12.63
CA ILE A 304 -7.58 -4.72 -12.08
C ILE A 304 -7.66 -4.43 -10.56
N ILE A 305 -7.49 -5.49 -9.76
CA ILE A 305 -7.21 -5.46 -8.33
C ILE A 305 -5.76 -5.91 -8.21
N ASN A 306 -4.88 -4.98 -7.84
CA ASN A 306 -3.50 -5.31 -7.52
C ASN A 306 -3.50 -6.16 -6.25
N GLN A 307 -3.42 -7.48 -6.42
CA GLN A 307 -3.14 -8.39 -5.32
C GLN A 307 -1.67 -8.28 -4.94
N VAL A 308 -1.40 -7.79 -3.74
CA VAL A 308 -0.20 -8.15 -2.99
C VAL A 308 -0.29 -9.66 -2.72
N TYR A 309 0.37 -10.46 -3.54
CA TYR A 309 0.46 -11.90 -3.33
C TYR A 309 1.41 -12.20 -2.17
N MET A 310 0.87 -12.33 -0.96
CA MET A 310 1.56 -12.98 0.16
C MET A 310 1.56 -14.50 -0.06
N ASN A 311 2.49 -15.00 -0.87
CA ASN A 311 2.70 -16.44 -1.04
C ASN A 311 3.76 -16.97 -0.08
N ARG A 312 3.34 -17.39 1.13
CA ARG A 312 3.91 -18.58 1.80
C ARG A 312 2.83 -19.29 2.60
N LEU A 313 2.16 -20.23 1.93
CA LEU A 313 1.55 -21.38 2.60
C LEU A 313 2.68 -22.23 3.18
N HIS A 314 2.92 -22.15 4.48
CA HIS A 314 3.44 -23.28 5.24
C HIS A 314 2.32 -23.75 6.17
N LYS A 315 1.95 -25.02 6.04
CA LYS A 315 1.01 -25.68 6.95
C LYS A 315 1.58 -25.61 8.37
N ALA A 316 1.02 -24.76 9.22
CA ALA A 316 1.11 -24.91 10.67
C ALA A 316 -0.17 -25.61 11.13
N THR A 317 -0.07 -26.90 11.40
CA THR A 317 -1.12 -27.66 12.09
C THR A 317 -1.10 -27.20 13.55
N ILE A 318 -2.03 -26.34 13.95
CA ILE A 318 -2.27 -26.06 15.37
C ILE A 318 -3.17 -27.17 15.90
N THR A 319 -2.57 -28.16 16.54
CA THR A 319 -3.29 -29.06 17.45
C THR A 319 -3.52 -28.30 18.76
N ALA A 320 -4.75 -27.85 19.00
CA ALA A 320 -5.18 -27.45 20.34
C ALA A 320 -5.36 -28.73 21.21
N PRO A 321 -4.77 -28.82 22.40
CA PRO A 321 -5.28 -29.73 23.41
C PRO A 321 -6.54 -29.12 24.00
N ILE A 322 -7.64 -29.85 23.82
CA ILE A 322 -8.83 -29.75 24.67
C ILE A 322 -8.39 -30.08 26.09
N LEU A 323 -8.56 -29.14 27.02
CA LEU A 323 -9.02 -29.35 28.39
C LEU A 323 -9.51 -28.01 28.97
#